data_AF-A0A5S3UJE0-F1
#
_entry.id   AF-A0A5S3UJE0-F1
#
_cell.length_a   1.000
_cell.length_b   1.000
_cell.length_c   1.000
_cell.angle_alpha   90.00
_cell.angle_beta   90.00
_cell.angle_gamma   90.00
#
_symmetry.space_group_name_H-M   'P 1'
#
loop_
_entity.id
_entity.type
_entity.pdbx_description
1 polymer ?
#
loop_
_entity_poly.entity_id
_entity_poly.type
_entity_poly.pdbx_seq_one_letter_code
_entity_poly.pdbx_strand_id
1 'polypeptide(L)'
;MSEAITLAQYVKKRTGVPLGHKDSLRNMLTRSLGASSFYLFWRYWNPVWSYYLSRYVMKPCNDIMPVWCAVVVTFAVSGALHDLAVSLVKLKPIFFFTPWFTVMGALVLVSKYSQLQFSSAPWWLRALANISFIVLGYWLTSHLF
;
A
#
# COMPACT_ATOMS: atom_id res chain seq x y z
N MET A 1 21.17 19.10 -6.76
CA MET A 1 20.39 18.30 -5.79
C MET A 1 18.97 18.21 -6.33
N SER A 2 18.40 17.01 -6.48
CA SER A 2 17.00 16.87 -6.96
C SER A 2 16.06 17.38 -5.87
N GLU A 3 15.23 18.39 -6.18
CA GLU A 3 14.23 18.91 -5.25
C GLU A 3 13.27 17.79 -4.81
N ALA A 4 12.93 17.78 -3.52
CA ALA A 4 11.99 16.80 -3.00
C ALA A 4 10.60 17.04 -3.61
N ILE A 5 10.03 16.01 -4.25
CA ILE A 5 8.68 16.09 -4.82
C ILE A 5 7.66 16.52 -3.77
N THR A 6 6.83 17.52 -4.10
CA THR A 6 5.75 17.98 -3.21
C THR A 6 4.62 16.95 -3.19
N LEU A 7 3.76 17.00 -2.16
CA LEU A 7 2.58 16.14 -2.09
C LEU A 7 1.69 16.27 -3.33
N ALA A 8 1.44 17.50 -3.79
CA ALA A 8 0.62 17.77 -4.97
C ALA A 8 1.22 17.16 -6.24
N GLN A 9 2.53 17.29 -6.44
CA GLN A 9 3.25 16.66 -7.56
C GLN A 9 3.21 15.13 -7.46
N TYR A 10 3.38 14.57 -6.25
CA TYR A 10 3.34 13.13 -6.02
C TYR A 10 1.95 12.56 -6.34
N VAL A 11 0.89 13.19 -5.84
CA VAL A 11 -0.50 12.79 -6.08
C VAL A 11 -0.82 12.88 -7.57
N LYS A 12 -0.51 14.00 -8.24
CA LYS A 12 -0.68 14.14 -9.69
C LYS A 12 0.04 13.06 -10.47
N LYS A 13 1.26 12.67 -10.06
CA LYS A 13 2.01 11.56 -10.67
C LYS A 13 1.31 10.21 -10.50
N ARG A 14 0.60 9.97 -9.39
CA ARG A 14 -0.06 8.68 -9.09
C ARG A 14 -1.47 8.58 -9.65
N THR A 15 -2.26 9.65 -9.57
CA THR A 15 -3.68 9.67 -10.00
C THR A 15 -3.87 10.27 -11.39
N GLY A 16 -2.90 11.01 -11.92
CA GLY A 16 -3.01 11.74 -13.18
C GLY A 16 -3.73 13.09 -13.06
N VAL A 17 -4.29 13.42 -11.89
CA VAL A 17 -5.06 14.65 -11.66
C VAL A 17 -4.54 15.42 -10.43
N PRO A 18 -4.77 16.74 -10.32
CA PRO A 18 -4.34 17.52 -9.16
C PRO A 18 -4.91 16.99 -7.84
N LEU A 19 -4.23 17.30 -6.73
CA LEU A 19 -4.74 17.01 -5.38
C LEU A 19 -6.09 17.71 -5.16
N GLY A 20 -7.07 16.99 -4.60
CA GLY A 20 -8.43 17.49 -4.39
C GLY A 20 -9.36 17.43 -5.60
N HIS A 21 -8.88 16.95 -6.76
CA HIS A 21 -9.73 16.79 -7.94
C HIS A 21 -10.80 15.69 -7.75
N LYS A 22 -12.02 15.92 -8.25
CA LYS A 22 -13.17 14.98 -8.13
C LYS A 22 -12.87 13.56 -8.65
N ASP A 23 -12.08 13.45 -9.72
CA ASP A 23 -11.69 12.16 -10.31
C ASP A 23 -10.53 11.48 -9.57
N SER A 24 -9.98 12.07 -8.51
CA SER A 24 -8.84 11.51 -7.79
C SER A 24 -9.14 10.13 -7.22
N LEU A 25 -10.31 9.96 -6.58
CA LEU A 25 -10.73 8.67 -6.01
C LEU A 25 -10.92 7.61 -7.10
N ARG A 26 -11.63 7.96 -8.19
CA ARG A 26 -11.85 7.07 -9.33
C ARG A 26 -10.51 6.61 -9.92
N ASN A 27 -9.62 7.53 -10.23
CA ASN A 27 -8.34 7.21 -10.85
C ASN A 27 -7.44 6.40 -9.92
N MET A 28 -7.46 6.70 -8.62
CA MET A 28 -6.75 5.94 -7.58
C MET A 28 -7.19 4.48 -7.58
N LEU A 29 -8.51 4.22 -7.51
CA LEU A 29 -9.09 2.88 -7.50
C LEU A 29 -8.89 2.12 -8.82
N THR A 30 -9.14 2.78 -9.96
CA THR A 30 -8.93 2.16 -11.27
C THR A 30 -7.47 1.79 -11.49
N ARG A 31 -6.52 2.62 -11.05
CA ARG A 31 -5.08 2.34 -11.20
C ARG A 31 -4.56 1.32 -10.20
N SER A 32 -5.05 1.32 -8.96
CA SER A 32 -4.65 0.32 -7.95
C SER A 32 -5.15 -1.05 -8.35
N LEU A 33 -6.45 -1.23 -8.56
CA LEU A 33 -7.04 -2.50 -8.96
C LEU A 33 -6.50 -2.98 -10.31
N GLY A 34 -6.30 -2.06 -11.26
CA GLY A 34 -5.70 -2.34 -12.56
C GLY A 34 -4.18 -2.47 -12.56
N ALA A 35 -3.50 -2.44 -11.41
CA ALA A 35 -2.04 -2.55 -11.38
C ALA A 35 -1.59 -3.91 -11.92
N SER A 36 -0.47 -3.93 -12.65
CA SER A 36 0.07 -5.17 -13.23
C SER A 36 0.68 -6.11 -12.19
N SER A 37 0.86 -5.68 -10.95
CA SER A 37 1.30 -6.54 -9.85
C SER A 37 0.81 -5.99 -8.51
N PHE A 38 0.79 -6.86 -7.51
CA PHE A 38 0.38 -6.47 -6.17
C PHE A 38 1.37 -5.49 -5.52
N TYR A 39 2.66 -5.57 -5.89
CA TYR A 39 3.63 -4.54 -5.53
C TYR A 39 3.24 -3.16 -6.05
N LEU A 40 2.75 -3.06 -7.30
CA LEU A 40 2.35 -1.78 -7.89
C LEU A 40 0.97 -1.31 -7.40
N PHE A 41 0.08 -2.21 -6.99
CA PHE A 41 -1.23 -1.86 -6.41
C PHE A 41 -1.10 -0.81 -5.29
N TRP A 42 -0.19 -1.07 -4.34
CA TRP A 42 0.00 -0.21 -3.17
C TRP A 42 0.61 1.15 -3.49
N ARG A 43 1.27 1.28 -4.64
CA ARG A 43 1.77 2.57 -5.13
C ARG A 43 0.65 3.52 -5.54
N TYR A 44 -0.53 2.98 -5.88
CA TYR A 44 -1.70 3.73 -6.30
C TYR A 44 -2.81 3.77 -5.25
N TRP A 45 -2.88 2.80 -4.33
CA TRP A 45 -4.03 2.62 -3.41
C TRP A 45 -4.38 3.86 -2.58
N ASN A 46 -3.39 4.58 -2.04
CA ASN A 46 -3.62 5.84 -1.33
C ASN A 46 -2.38 6.74 -1.44
N PRO A 47 -2.29 7.59 -2.48
CA PRO A 47 -1.09 8.38 -2.77
C PRO A 47 -0.70 9.37 -1.66
N VAL A 48 -1.66 9.92 -0.93
CA VAL A 48 -1.37 10.84 0.19
C VAL A 48 -0.74 10.07 1.35
N TRP A 49 -1.34 8.94 1.72
CA TRP A 49 -0.80 8.07 2.76
C TRP A 49 0.59 7.52 2.39
N SER A 50 0.73 7.01 1.16
CA SER A 50 2.01 6.52 0.65
C SER A 50 3.08 7.61 0.58
N TYR A 51 2.73 8.87 0.34
CA TYR A 51 3.69 9.98 0.36
C TYR A 51 4.33 10.14 1.74
N TYR A 52 3.51 10.19 2.79
CA TYR A 52 4.00 10.38 4.16
C TYR A 52 4.75 9.16 4.68
N LEU A 53 4.23 7.95 4.46
CA LEU A 53 4.94 6.72 4.80
C LEU A 53 6.29 6.61 4.08
N SER A 54 6.32 6.94 2.79
CA SER A 54 7.57 6.90 2.02
C SER A 54 8.60 7.89 2.57
N ARG A 55 8.17 9.06 3.04
CA ARG A 55 9.06 10.14 3.50
C ARG A 55 9.55 9.93 4.93
N TYR A 56 8.66 9.52 5.83
CA TYR A 56 8.92 9.51 7.27
C TYR A 56 9.15 8.12 7.86
N VAL A 57 8.84 7.05 7.12
CA VAL A 57 9.03 5.67 7.59
C VAL A 57 9.99 4.94 6.66
N MET A 58 9.59 4.72 5.40
CA MET A 58 10.36 3.90 4.46
C MET A 58 11.76 4.45 4.23
N LYS A 59 11.90 5.76 3.97
CA LYS A 59 13.21 6.37 3.69
C LYS A 59 14.17 6.24 4.89
N PRO A 60 13.82 6.70 6.11
CA PRO A 60 14.65 6.48 7.28
C PRO A 60 14.98 5.01 7.55
N CYS A 61 14.01 4.10 7.40
CA CYS A 61 14.29 2.67 7.55
C CYS A 61 15.31 2.19 6.52
N ASN A 62 15.14 2.57 5.26
CA ASN A 62 16.03 2.13 4.17
C ASN A 62 17.46 2.65 4.29
N ASP A 63 17.71 3.70 5.09
CA ASP A 63 19.05 4.20 5.38
C ASP A 63 19.79 3.31 6.40
N ILE A 64 19.08 2.46 7.16
CA ILE A 64 19.66 1.59 8.22
C ILE A 64 19.43 0.09 8.01
N MET A 65 18.54 -0.32 7.11
CA MET A 65 18.22 -1.74 6.86
C MET A 65 17.96 -2.03 5.37
N PRO A 66 18.03 -3.31 4.95
CA PRO A 66 17.73 -3.69 3.57
C PRO A 66 16.31 -3.27 3.13
N VAL A 67 16.15 -2.98 1.85
CA VAL A 67 14.88 -2.50 1.25
C VAL A 67 13.70 -3.40 1.61
N TRP A 68 13.89 -4.72 1.63
CA TRP A 68 12.81 -5.66 1.95
C TRP A 68 12.32 -5.52 3.40
N CYS A 69 13.24 -5.37 4.37
CA CYS A 69 12.90 -5.09 5.76
C CYS A 69 12.13 -3.77 5.85
N ALA A 70 12.63 -2.72 5.19
CA ALA A 70 12.01 -1.40 5.21
C ALA A 70 10.57 -1.44 4.67
N VAL A 71 10.28 -2.26 3.65
CA VAL A 71 8.91 -2.48 3.16
C VAL A 71 8.05 -3.09 4.26
N VAL A 72 8.45 -4.20 4.88
CA VAL A 72 7.65 -4.86 5.92
C VAL A 72 7.41 -3.92 7.11
N VAL A 73 8.44 -3.21 7.57
CA VAL A 73 8.32 -2.22 8.65
C VAL A 73 7.36 -1.09 8.26
N THR A 74 7.44 -0.57 7.04
CA THR A 74 6.52 0.48 6.57
C THR A 74 5.07 0.02 6.58
N PHE A 75 4.82 -1.23 6.19
CA PHE A 75 3.49 -1.84 6.26
C PHE A 75 3.03 -2.04 7.71
N ALA A 76 3.88 -2.57 8.58
CA ALA A 76 3.56 -2.74 10.01
C ALA A 76 3.22 -1.41 10.69
N VAL A 77 4.01 -0.36 10.45
CA VAL A 77 3.75 1.00 10.95
C VAL A 77 2.44 1.55 10.38
N SER A 78 2.15 1.33 9.09
CA SER A 78 0.86 1.67 8.50
C SER A 78 -0.28 0.99 9.25
N GLY A 79 -0.18 -0.32 9.51
CA GLY A 79 -1.19 -1.08 10.25
C GLY A 79 -1.38 -0.58 11.68
N ALA A 80 -0.30 -0.29 12.40
CA ALA A 80 -0.34 0.26 13.75
C ALA A 80 -1.04 1.62 13.82
N LEU A 81 -0.83 2.48 12.82
CA LEU A 81 -1.56 3.75 12.73
C LEU A 81 -3.06 3.56 12.46
N HIS A 82 -3.45 2.51 11.72
CA HIS A 82 -4.87 2.17 11.53
C HIS A 82 -5.49 1.60 12.81
N ASP A 83 -4.79 0.68 13.48
CA ASP A 83 -5.21 0.16 14.79
C ASP A 83 -5.44 1.29 15.78
N LEU A 84 -4.48 2.22 15.91
CA LEU A 84 -4.61 3.40 16.75
C LEU A 84 -5.83 4.25 16.37
N ALA A 85 -6.01 4.57 15.08
CA ALA A 85 -7.12 5.40 14.62
C ALA A 85 -8.48 4.75 14.92
N VAL A 86 -8.63 3.46 14.63
CA VAL A 86 -9.90 2.75 14.87
C VAL A 86 -10.12 2.53 16.37
N SER A 87 -9.06 2.30 17.15
CA SER A 87 -9.14 2.23 18.61
C SER A 87 -9.60 3.51 19.25
N LEU A 88 -9.11 4.67 18.79
CA LEU A 88 -9.55 5.97 19.26
C LEU A 88 -11.03 6.23 18.93
N VAL A 89 -11.47 5.86 17.71
CA VAL A 89 -12.86 6.03 17.29
C VAL A 89 -13.80 5.09 18.07
N LYS A 90 -13.40 3.84 18.30
CA LYS A 90 -14.21 2.83 19.01
C LYS A 90 -14.03 2.84 20.52
N LEU A 91 -13.09 3.65 21.04
CA LEU A 91 -12.68 3.67 22.45
C LEU A 91 -12.34 2.27 23.00
N LYS A 92 -11.76 1.40 22.16
CA LYS A 92 -11.38 0.02 22.51
C LYS A 92 -10.08 -0.36 21.82
N PRO A 93 -9.14 -1.05 22.50
CA PRO A 93 -7.94 -1.57 21.84
C PRO A 93 -8.29 -2.55 20.72
N ILE A 94 -7.71 -2.32 19.54
CA ILE A 94 -7.79 -3.14 18.32
C ILE A 94 -6.36 -3.30 17.82
N PHE A 95 -6.01 -4.53 17.46
CA PHE A 95 -4.66 -4.89 17.01
C PHE A 95 -4.70 -5.74 15.73
N PHE A 96 -5.76 -5.60 14.93
CA PHE A 96 -5.94 -6.45 13.74
C PHE A 96 -5.22 -5.90 12.51
N PHE A 97 -5.16 -4.58 12.34
CA PHE A 97 -4.58 -3.97 11.15
C PHE A 97 -3.06 -4.11 11.10
N THR A 98 -2.37 -4.11 12.25
CA THR A 98 -0.92 -4.33 12.33
C THR A 98 -0.49 -5.68 11.76
N PRO A 99 -0.96 -6.83 12.27
CA PRO A 99 -0.60 -8.13 11.71
C PRO A 99 -1.09 -8.26 10.26
N TRP A 100 -2.29 -7.76 9.94
CA TRP A 100 -2.81 -7.81 8.57
C TRP A 100 -1.94 -7.06 7.57
N PHE A 101 -1.57 -5.81 7.85
CA PHE A 101 -0.69 -5.05 6.97
C PHE A 101 0.71 -5.67 6.90
N THR A 102 1.20 -6.26 8.00
CA THR A 102 2.49 -6.98 8.00
C THR A 102 2.47 -8.17 7.04
N VAL A 103 1.41 -8.99 7.06
CA VAL A 103 1.18 -10.07 6.09
C VAL A 103 1.10 -9.52 4.66
N MET A 104 0.37 -8.42 4.46
CA MET A 104 0.27 -7.77 3.14
C MET A 104 1.64 -7.27 2.64
N GLY A 105 2.48 -6.74 3.53
CA GLY A 105 3.85 -6.34 3.22
C GLY A 105 4.72 -7.52 2.77
N ALA A 106 4.56 -8.68 3.39
CA ALA A 106 5.21 -9.92 2.95
C ALA A 106 4.69 -10.36 1.57
N LEU A 107 3.37 -10.36 1.35
CA LEU A 107 2.78 -10.68 0.04
C LEU A 107 3.24 -9.73 -1.08
N VAL A 108 3.43 -8.45 -0.76
CA VAL A 108 4.02 -7.45 -1.67
C VAL A 108 5.44 -7.83 -2.09
N LEU A 109 6.27 -8.26 -1.14
CA LEU A 109 7.62 -8.74 -1.43
C LEU A 109 7.61 -10.02 -2.24
N VAL A 110 6.77 -10.99 -1.89
CA VAL A 110 6.59 -12.23 -2.66
C VAL A 110 6.21 -11.90 -4.10
N SER A 111 5.20 -11.04 -4.31
CA SER A 111 4.80 -10.59 -5.66
C SER A 111 5.93 -9.90 -6.43
N LYS A 112 6.78 -9.11 -5.74
CA LYS A 112 7.93 -8.45 -6.35
C LYS A 112 9.02 -9.46 -6.75
N TYR A 113 9.39 -10.40 -5.89
CA TYR A 113 10.48 -11.34 -6.11
C TYR A 113 10.12 -12.47 -7.07
N SER A 114 8.87 -12.91 -7.07
CA SER A 114 8.34 -13.88 -8.04
C SER A 114 8.16 -13.30 -9.45
N GLN A 115 8.39 -11.99 -9.63
CA GLN A 115 8.15 -11.26 -10.88
C GLN A 115 6.73 -11.48 -11.44
N LEU A 116 5.75 -11.75 -10.58
CA LEU A 116 4.36 -11.94 -10.97
C LEU A 116 3.82 -10.65 -11.57
N GLN A 117 3.68 -10.65 -12.89
CA GLN A 117 3.13 -9.53 -13.66
C GLN A 117 1.96 -10.00 -14.52
N PHE A 118 0.87 -9.26 -14.44
CA PHE A 118 -0.34 -9.45 -15.21
C PHE A 118 -0.48 -8.35 -16.26
N SER A 119 0.65 -7.86 -16.81
CA SER A 119 0.69 -6.71 -17.71
C SER A 119 -0.08 -6.93 -19.01
N SER A 120 -0.09 -8.15 -19.53
CA SER A 120 -0.85 -8.55 -20.73
C SER A 120 -2.33 -8.85 -20.44
N ALA A 121 -2.74 -8.92 -19.17
CA ALA A 121 -4.10 -9.26 -18.79
C ALA A 121 -5.07 -8.05 -18.91
N PRO A 122 -6.35 -8.29 -19.25
CA PRO A 122 -7.36 -7.24 -19.22
C PRO A 122 -7.52 -6.69 -17.79
N TRP A 123 -8.02 -5.45 -17.68
CA TRP A 123 -8.10 -4.74 -16.40
C TRP A 123 -8.86 -5.52 -15.32
N TRP A 124 -9.96 -6.18 -15.66
CA TRP A 124 -10.78 -6.93 -14.70
C TRP A 124 -10.04 -8.13 -14.11
N LEU A 125 -9.20 -8.82 -14.89
CA LEU A 125 -8.42 -9.96 -14.39
C LEU A 125 -7.30 -9.49 -13.46
N ARG A 126 -6.68 -8.34 -13.75
CA ARG A 126 -5.74 -7.67 -12.84
C ARG A 126 -6.42 -7.26 -11.53
N ALA A 127 -7.63 -6.71 -11.62
CA ALA A 127 -8.42 -6.36 -10.44
C ALA A 127 -8.72 -7.60 -9.59
N LEU A 128 -9.15 -8.70 -10.22
CA LEU A 128 -9.41 -9.97 -9.54
C LEU A 128 -8.16 -10.49 -8.81
N ALA A 129 -7.01 -10.47 -9.49
CA ALA A 129 -5.74 -10.90 -8.91
C ALA A 129 -5.30 -10.01 -7.74
N ASN A 130 -5.39 -8.69 -7.85
CA ASN A 130 -5.04 -7.79 -6.75
C ASN A 130 -6.00 -7.95 -5.55
N ILE A 131 -7.30 -8.13 -5.81
CA ILE A 131 -8.29 -8.40 -4.76
C ILE A 131 -8.02 -9.75 -4.09
N SER A 132 -7.65 -10.79 -4.83
CA SER A 132 -7.36 -12.10 -4.24
C SER A 132 -6.18 -12.05 -3.28
N PHE A 133 -5.15 -11.23 -3.54
CA PHE A 133 -4.08 -10.99 -2.56
C PHE A 133 -4.58 -10.32 -1.28
N ILE A 134 -5.52 -9.37 -1.37
CA ILE A 134 -6.14 -8.71 -0.20
C ILE A 134 -6.92 -9.73 0.63
N VAL A 135 -7.75 -10.54 -0.04
CA VAL A 135 -8.54 -11.59 0.60
C VAL A 135 -7.63 -12.64 1.24
N LEU A 136 -6.58 -13.06 0.54
CA LEU A 136 -5.58 -13.99 1.07
C LEU A 136 -4.88 -13.42 2.31
N GLY A 137 -4.46 -12.15 2.28
CA GLY A 137 -3.83 -11.52 3.42
C GLY A 137 -4.76 -11.45 4.64
N TYR A 138 -6.04 -11.13 4.42
CA TYR A 138 -7.06 -11.16 5.48
C TYR A 138 -7.21 -12.58 6.04
N TRP A 139 -7.42 -13.57 5.17
CA TRP A 139 -7.59 -14.97 5.56
C TRP A 139 -6.40 -15.50 6.37
N LEU A 140 -5.17 -15.25 5.90
CA LEU A 140 -3.95 -15.64 6.62
C LEU A 140 -3.89 -15.01 8.00
N THR A 141 -4.22 -13.72 8.10
CA THR A 141 -4.17 -13.01 9.39
C THR A 141 -5.18 -13.60 10.38
N SER A 142 -6.42 -13.85 9.94
CA SER A 142 -7.47 -14.42 10.79
C SER A 142 -7.25 -15.86 11.25
N HIS A 143 -6.33 -16.61 10.62
CA HIS A 143 -5.98 -17.98 11.04
C HIS A 143 -4.69 -18.02 11.88
N LEU A 144 -3.85 -16.99 11.79
CA LEU A 144 -2.57 -16.91 12.50
C LEU A 144 -2.65 -16.10 13.80
N PHE A 145 -3.64 -15.22 13.95
CA PHE A 145 -3.84 -14.31 15.08
C PHE A 145 -5.31 -14.27 15.49
#